data_AF-A0A9E7JEA9-F1
#
_entry.id   AF-A0A9E7JEA9-F1
#
_cell.length_a   1.000
_cell.length_b   1.000
_cell.length_c   1.000
_cell.angle_alpha   90.00
_cell.angle_beta   90.00
_cell.angle_gamma   90.00
#
_symmetry.space_group_name_H-M   'P 1'
#
loop_
_entity.id
_entity.type
_entity.pdbx_description
1 polymer ?
#
loop_
_entity_poly.entity_id
_entity_poly.type
_entity_poly.pdbx_seq_one_letter_code
_entity_poly.pdbx_strand_id
1 'polypeptide(L)'
;RPILVLPPANIRTVECEQSEAERDFYEALFERSKVRFDQFVAQGKVLHNYASILELLLRLRQCCNHPFLVMSRGDTQHWRTPAGGPCPICRSPLSKADLITCPSESRFQDDVEKNWKESSKVTKLIKYLKRAQRSGEKSIVFSQWTAFLDLLEIPLRKGIGFLRLDGKLSQKKRGIVLKEFSESSDKMVR
;
A
#
# COMPACT_ATOMS: atom_id res chain seq x y z
N ARG A 1 29.86 34.43 -9.57
CA ARG A 1 29.98 33.00 -9.97
C ARG A 1 29.42 32.16 -8.83
N PRO A 2 28.54 31.17 -9.08
CA PRO A 2 28.00 30.34 -8.00
C PRO A 2 29.12 29.50 -7.35
N ILE A 3 29.03 29.33 -6.03
CA ILE A 3 30.04 28.68 -5.18
C ILE A 3 30.03 27.15 -5.39
N LEU A 4 28.88 26.58 -5.74
CA LEU A 4 28.71 25.17 -6.03
C LEU A 4 27.66 25.00 -7.13
N VAL A 5 27.99 24.25 -8.18
CA VAL A 5 27.03 23.84 -9.22
C VAL A 5 26.61 22.42 -8.90
N LEU A 6 25.34 22.24 -8.54
CA LEU A 6 24.80 20.90 -8.26
C LEU A 6 24.68 20.10 -9.56
N PRO A 7 24.97 18.79 -9.55
CA PRO A 7 24.76 17.95 -10.71
C PRO A 7 23.26 17.92 -11.08
N PRO A 8 22.94 17.74 -12.37
CA PRO A 8 21.56 17.67 -12.82
C PRO A 8 20.85 16.44 -12.25
N ALA A 9 19.57 16.60 -11.92
CA ALA A 9 18.71 15.49 -11.53
C ALA A 9 18.22 14.72 -12.78
N ASN A 10 18.42 13.40 -12.80
CA ASN A 10 17.94 12.54 -13.88
C ASN A 10 16.63 11.85 -13.47
N ILE A 11 15.54 12.16 -14.16
CA ILE A 11 14.21 11.57 -13.91
C ILE A 11 13.94 10.54 -15.01
N ARG A 12 13.59 9.31 -14.62
CA ARG A 12 13.24 8.24 -15.55
C ARG A 12 11.93 7.59 -15.13
N THR A 13 10.98 7.51 -16.06
CA THR A 13 9.74 6.74 -15.87
C THR A 13 10.01 5.29 -16.21
N VAL A 14 9.67 4.39 -15.30
CA VAL A 14 9.79 2.94 -15.51
C VAL A 14 8.39 2.34 -15.57
N GLU A 15 7.96 1.99 -16.77
CA GLU A 15 6.70 1.27 -16.95
C GLU A 15 6.79 -0.13 -16.37
N CYS A 16 5.76 -0.55 -15.65
CA CYS A 16 5.67 -1.85 -14.98
C CYS A 16 4.56 -2.67 -15.64
N GLU A 17 4.93 -3.61 -16.49
CA GLU A 17 3.97 -4.56 -17.07
C GLU A 17 3.44 -5.48 -15.97
N GLN A 18 2.11 -5.53 -15.84
CA GLN A 18 1.44 -6.41 -14.89
C GLN A 18 1.52 -7.86 -15.38
N SER A 19 1.75 -8.77 -14.44
CA SER A 19 1.57 -10.21 -14.66
C SER A 19 0.10 -10.53 -14.99
N GLU A 20 -0.13 -11.68 -15.61
CA GLU A 20 -1.48 -12.17 -15.96
C GLU A 20 -2.41 -12.11 -14.75
N ALA A 21 -1.98 -12.68 -13.62
CA ALA A 21 -2.82 -12.70 -12.43
C ALA A 21 -3.04 -11.33 -11.76
N GLU A 22 -2.13 -10.35 -11.94
CA GLU A 22 -2.37 -8.97 -11.50
C GLU A 22 -3.40 -8.29 -12.40
N ARG A 23 -3.32 -8.55 -13.71
CA ARG A 23 -4.24 -8.03 -14.72
C ARG A 23 -5.64 -8.58 -14.51
N ASP A 24 -5.78 -9.89 -14.33
CA ASP A 24 -7.06 -10.53 -14.05
C ASP A 24 -7.73 -9.93 -12.81
N PHE A 25 -6.96 -9.73 -11.74
CA PHE A 25 -7.46 -9.10 -10.52
C PHE A 25 -7.85 -7.63 -10.74
N TYR A 26 -7.05 -6.87 -11.51
CA TYR A 26 -7.36 -5.49 -11.86
C TYR A 26 -8.63 -5.39 -12.70
N GLU A 27 -8.78 -6.22 -13.72
CA GLU A 27 -9.95 -6.25 -14.61
C GLU A 27 -11.22 -6.62 -13.84
N ALA A 28 -11.17 -7.66 -12.99
CA ALA A 28 -12.29 -8.02 -12.12
C ALA A 28 -12.69 -6.86 -11.18
N LEU A 29 -11.71 -6.16 -10.60
CA LEU A 29 -11.95 -4.99 -9.75
C LEU A 29 -12.52 -3.81 -10.55
N PHE A 30 -12.03 -3.59 -11.77
CA PHE A 30 -12.48 -2.55 -12.67
C PHE A 30 -13.93 -2.78 -13.09
N GLU A 31 -14.28 -3.97 -13.57
CA GLU A 31 -15.65 -4.31 -13.97
C GLU A 31 -16.63 -4.13 -12.82
N ARG A 32 -16.29 -4.62 -11.62
CA ARG A 32 -17.10 -4.41 -10.42
C ARG A 32 -17.28 -2.93 -10.09
N SER A 33 -16.21 -2.14 -10.21
CA SER A 33 -16.24 -0.69 -9.97
C SER A 33 -17.08 0.03 -11.01
N LYS A 34 -16.98 -0.38 -12.28
CA LYS A 34 -17.71 0.16 -13.41
C LYS A 34 -19.21 -0.07 -13.27
N VAL A 35 -19.64 -1.30 -12.95
CA VAL A 35 -21.06 -1.61 -12.69
C VAL A 35 -21.63 -0.68 -11.61
N ARG A 36 -20.89 -0.45 -10.53
CA ARG A 36 -21.34 0.45 -9.45
C ARG A 36 -21.38 1.92 -9.88
N PHE A 37 -20.41 2.37 -10.67
CA PHE A 37 -20.42 3.71 -11.23
C PHE A 37 -21.60 3.93 -12.19
N ASP A 38 -21.85 2.97 -13.10
CA ASP A 38 -22.93 3.04 -14.08
C ASP A 38 -24.31 3.10 -13.39
N GLN A 39 -24.47 2.44 -12.22
CA GLN A 39 -25.66 2.60 -11.37
C GLN A 39 -25.84 4.05 -10.87
N PHE A 40 -24.77 4.73 -10.47
CA PHE A 40 -24.85 6.13 -10.05
C PHE A 40 -25.19 7.07 -11.20
N VAL A 41 -24.69 6.77 -12.41
CA VAL A 41 -25.02 7.49 -13.64
C VAL A 41 -26.49 7.33 -13.99
N ALA A 42 -27.00 6.09 -14.02
CA ALA A 42 -28.40 5.79 -14.31
C ALA A 42 -29.38 6.47 -13.34
N GLN A 43 -28.96 6.65 -12.08
CA GLN A 43 -29.75 7.34 -11.06
C GLN A 43 -29.60 8.87 -11.08
N GLY A 44 -28.68 9.43 -11.89
CA GLY A 44 -28.36 10.86 -11.88
C GLY A 44 -27.68 11.35 -10.60
N LYS A 45 -27.07 10.45 -9.81
CA LYS A 45 -26.55 10.73 -8.46
C LYS A 45 -25.02 10.75 -8.39
N VAL A 46 -24.32 10.94 -9.51
CA VAL A 46 -22.85 10.92 -9.58
C VAL A 46 -22.21 11.91 -8.59
N LEU A 47 -22.63 13.17 -8.61
CA LEU A 47 -22.08 14.22 -7.74
C LEU A 47 -22.34 13.94 -6.25
N HIS A 48 -23.54 13.44 -5.93
CA HIS A 48 -23.93 13.06 -4.57
C HIS A 48 -23.11 11.88 -4.02
N ASN A 49 -22.53 11.05 -4.89
CA ASN A 49 -21.74 9.87 -4.53
C ASN A 49 -20.24 10.02 -4.82
N TYR A 50 -19.73 11.25 -4.94
CA TYR A 50 -18.32 11.48 -5.29
C TYR A 50 -17.34 10.78 -4.35
N ALA A 51 -17.64 10.73 -3.04
CA ALA A 51 -16.82 9.99 -2.08
C ALA A 51 -16.72 8.49 -2.39
N SER A 52 -17.84 7.86 -2.80
CA SER A 52 -17.84 6.45 -3.22
C SER A 52 -17.08 6.25 -4.54
N ILE A 53 -17.17 7.20 -5.48
CA ILE A 53 -16.42 7.14 -6.74
C ILE A 53 -14.91 7.25 -6.47
N LEU A 54 -14.51 8.18 -5.59
CA LEU A 54 -13.12 8.30 -5.15
C LEU A 54 -12.62 7.03 -4.46
N GLU A 55 -13.47 6.35 -3.68
CA GLU A 55 -13.14 5.06 -3.10
C GLU A 55 -12.88 4.00 -4.18
N LEU A 56 -13.75 3.90 -5.20
CA LEU A 56 -13.55 2.97 -6.33
C LEU A 56 -12.22 3.23 -7.05
N LEU A 57 -11.93 4.49 -7.37
CA LEU A 57 -10.65 4.89 -7.99
C LEU A 57 -9.46 4.61 -7.08
N LEU A 58 -9.60 4.82 -5.77
CA LEU A 58 -8.56 4.52 -4.79
C LEU A 58 -8.22 3.02 -4.79
N ARG A 59 -9.22 2.13 -4.89
CA ARG A 59 -8.98 0.68 -4.98
C ARG A 59 -8.24 0.29 -6.24
N LEU A 60 -8.61 0.86 -7.39
CA LEU A 60 -7.89 0.63 -8.65
C LEU A 60 -6.43 1.09 -8.54
N ARG A 61 -6.17 2.25 -7.90
CA ARG A 61 -4.81 2.74 -7.66
C ARG A 61 -4.02 1.84 -6.72
N GLN A 62 -4.63 1.33 -5.65
CA GLN A 62 -4.02 0.41 -4.69
C GLN A 62 -3.64 -0.92 -5.36
N CYS A 63 -4.56 -1.47 -6.15
CA CYS A 63 -4.36 -2.70 -6.94
C CYS A 63 -3.11 -2.63 -7.82
N CYS A 64 -2.89 -1.50 -8.49
CA CYS A 64 -1.70 -1.29 -9.32
C CYS A 64 -0.38 -1.30 -8.55
N ASN A 65 -0.37 -1.25 -7.22
CA ASN A 65 0.86 -1.43 -6.43
C ASN A 65 0.96 -2.83 -5.87
N HIS A 66 -0.11 -3.33 -5.26
CA HIS A 66 -0.16 -4.67 -4.69
C HIS A 66 -1.60 -5.11 -4.38
N PRO A 67 -2.04 -6.33 -4.74
CA PRO A 67 -3.38 -6.83 -4.42
C PRO A 67 -3.73 -6.80 -2.92
N PHE A 68 -2.79 -7.13 -2.03
CA PHE A 68 -2.98 -7.01 -0.58
C PHE A 68 -3.36 -5.62 -0.06
N LEU A 69 -3.09 -4.53 -0.80
CA LEU A 69 -3.59 -3.20 -0.42
C LEU A 69 -5.11 -3.06 -0.55
N VAL A 70 -5.72 -3.86 -1.42
CA VAL A 70 -7.19 -3.94 -1.61
C VAL A 70 -7.81 -4.97 -0.65
N MET A 71 -7.03 -5.94 -0.15
CA MET A 71 -7.49 -7.00 0.76
C MET A 71 -7.20 -6.69 2.24
N SER A 72 -6.76 -5.47 2.58
CA SER A 72 -6.34 -5.10 3.93
C SER A 72 -7.54 -4.99 4.90
N ARG A 73 -7.35 -5.26 6.22
CA ARG A 73 -8.42 -5.43 7.24
C ARG A 73 -9.43 -4.27 7.34
N GLY A 74 -9.07 -3.08 6.87
CA GLY A 74 -10.01 -1.95 6.74
C GLY A 74 -11.21 -2.23 5.84
N ASP A 75 -11.15 -3.31 5.04
CA ASP A 75 -12.10 -3.66 3.99
C ASP A 75 -13.02 -4.82 4.36
N THR A 76 -13.23 -5.06 5.66
CA THR A 76 -14.38 -5.83 6.14
C THR A 76 -15.69 -5.04 5.89
N GLN A 77 -16.06 -4.86 4.62
CA GLN A 77 -17.39 -4.43 4.20
C GLN A 77 -18.40 -5.60 4.19
N HIS A 78 -17.97 -6.84 4.48
CA HIS A 78 -18.87 -8.00 4.47
C HIS A 78 -19.76 -8.15 5.73
N TRP A 79 -19.64 -7.27 6.74
CA TRP A 79 -20.64 -7.18 7.83
C TRP A 79 -21.49 -5.89 7.76
N ARG A 80 -21.42 -5.14 6.65
CA ARG A 80 -22.18 -3.89 6.49
C ARG A 80 -23.47 -4.06 5.70
N THR A 81 -24.44 -4.79 6.24
CA THR A 81 -25.79 -4.22 6.21
C THR A 81 -25.79 -3.02 7.17
N PRO A 82 -26.33 -1.85 6.81
CA PRO A 82 -26.48 -0.72 7.75
C PRO A 82 -27.23 -1.08 9.04
N ALA A 83 -27.97 -2.19 9.03
CA ALA A 83 -28.76 -2.71 10.14
C ALA A 83 -27.99 -3.62 11.11
N GLY A 84 -26.70 -3.94 10.86
CA GLY A 84 -26.02 -5.00 11.59
C GLY A 84 -26.56 -6.39 11.23
N GLY A 85 -26.19 -7.40 12.03
CA GLY A 85 -26.59 -8.80 11.84
C GLY A 85 -26.72 -9.54 13.18
N PRO A 86 -27.39 -10.70 13.24
CA PRO A 86 -27.54 -11.46 14.47
C PRO A 86 -26.19 -12.03 14.93
N CYS A 87 -25.95 -12.01 16.24
CA CYS A 87 -24.78 -12.62 16.85
C CYS A 87 -24.72 -14.13 16.50
N PRO A 88 -23.60 -14.66 15.98
CA PRO A 88 -23.50 -16.07 15.63
C PRO A 88 -23.53 -17.01 16.85
N ILE A 89 -23.36 -16.47 18.06
CA ILE A 89 -23.34 -17.23 19.32
C ILE A 89 -24.70 -17.20 20.01
N CYS A 90 -25.33 -16.02 20.12
CA CYS A 90 -26.56 -15.84 20.89
C CYS A 90 -27.75 -15.30 20.09
N ARG A 91 -27.57 -15.03 18.79
CA ARG A 91 -28.56 -14.47 17.85
C ARG A 91 -29.12 -13.09 18.20
N SER A 92 -28.66 -12.46 19.28
CA SER A 92 -29.01 -11.08 19.60
C SER A 92 -28.56 -10.11 18.49
N PRO A 93 -29.32 -9.04 18.21
CA PRO A 93 -28.91 -8.03 17.24
C PRO A 93 -27.56 -7.40 17.63
N LEU A 94 -26.58 -7.40 16.72
CA LEU A 94 -25.31 -6.70 16.91
C LEU A 94 -25.28 -5.46 16.04
N SER A 95 -25.04 -4.31 16.67
CA SER A 95 -24.75 -3.05 16.00
C SER A 95 -23.24 -2.85 15.84
N LYS A 96 -22.87 -1.88 15.01
CA LYS A 96 -21.46 -1.45 14.85
C LYS A 96 -20.83 -0.99 16.17
N ALA A 97 -21.61 -0.50 17.12
CA ALA A 97 -21.13 -0.08 18.42
C ALA A 97 -20.76 -1.27 19.34
N ASP A 98 -21.30 -2.46 19.06
CA ASP A 98 -21.11 -3.67 19.87
C ASP A 98 -19.89 -4.50 19.41
N LEU A 99 -19.25 -4.11 18.31
CA LEU A 99 -18.10 -4.82 17.75
C LEU A 99 -16.79 -4.33 18.36
N ILE A 100 -16.09 -5.24 19.03
CA ILE A 100 -14.71 -5.01 19.46
C ILE A 100 -13.78 -5.58 18.37
N THR A 101 -12.93 -4.74 17.79
CA THR A 101 -11.88 -5.20 16.88
C THR A 101 -10.75 -5.82 17.69
N CYS A 102 -10.50 -7.11 17.51
CA CYS A 102 -9.29 -7.74 18.03
C CYS A 102 -8.06 -6.99 17.47
N PRO A 103 -7.17 -6.45 18.33
CA PRO A 103 -5.95 -5.81 17.86
C PRO A 103 -5.08 -6.89 17.21
N SER A 104 -5.03 -6.95 15.88
CA SER A 104 -4.01 -7.72 15.19
C SER A 104 -2.78 -6.86 14.97
N GLU A 105 -1.61 -7.42 15.24
CA GLU A 105 -0.33 -6.77 14.92
C GLU A 105 -0.17 -6.54 13.40
N SER A 106 -0.80 -7.39 12.58
CA SER A 106 -0.85 -7.23 11.12
C SER A 106 -2.04 -6.39 10.66
N ARG A 107 -1.79 -5.46 9.73
CA ARG A 107 -2.81 -4.63 9.06
C ARG A 107 -3.60 -5.40 7.98
N PHE A 108 -3.20 -6.62 7.68
CA PHE A 108 -3.73 -7.43 6.57
C PHE A 108 -4.60 -8.58 7.07
N GLN A 109 -5.60 -8.99 6.29
CA GLN A 109 -6.56 -10.03 6.71
C GLN A 109 -5.87 -11.39 6.80
N ASP A 110 -5.06 -11.70 5.80
CA ASP A 110 -4.30 -12.95 5.68
C ASP A 110 -2.89 -12.85 6.28
N ASP A 111 -2.29 -14.01 6.56
CA ASP A 111 -0.86 -14.13 6.80
C ASP A 111 -0.10 -13.78 5.50
N VAL A 112 0.23 -12.50 5.35
CA VAL A 112 0.86 -11.93 4.16
C VAL A 112 2.19 -12.60 3.87
N GLU A 113 2.91 -13.05 4.89
CA GLU A 113 4.21 -13.70 4.69
C GLU A 113 4.04 -15.09 4.11
N LYS A 114 3.03 -15.86 4.55
CA LYS A 114 2.71 -17.17 3.97
C LYS A 114 2.08 -17.10 2.59
N ASN A 115 1.24 -16.09 2.35
CA ASN A 115 0.53 -15.90 1.07
C ASN A 115 1.20 -14.84 0.17
N TRP A 116 2.49 -14.56 0.40
CA TRP A 116 3.20 -13.51 -0.32
C TRP A 116 3.20 -13.78 -1.83
N LYS A 117 2.70 -12.80 -2.58
CA LYS A 117 2.75 -12.80 -4.04
C LYS A 117 3.41 -11.51 -4.50
N GLU A 118 4.57 -11.63 -5.14
CA GLU A 118 5.26 -10.45 -5.65
C GLU A 118 4.41 -9.72 -6.69
N SER A 119 4.36 -8.39 -6.59
CA SER A 119 3.78 -7.53 -7.62
C SER A 119 4.86 -7.05 -8.59
N SER A 120 4.46 -6.73 -9.82
CA SER A 120 5.37 -6.29 -10.88
C SER A 120 6.17 -5.04 -10.50
N LYS A 121 5.56 -4.14 -9.71
CA LYS A 121 6.26 -2.96 -9.16
C LYS A 121 7.29 -3.34 -8.11
N VAL A 122 6.97 -4.28 -7.21
CA VAL A 122 7.88 -4.74 -6.17
C VAL A 122 9.08 -5.44 -6.79
N THR A 123 8.87 -6.37 -7.73
CA THR A 123 9.96 -7.09 -8.41
C THR A 123 10.91 -6.13 -9.13
N LYS A 124 10.36 -5.14 -9.88
CA LYS A 124 11.18 -4.11 -10.54
C LYS A 124 11.93 -3.25 -9.52
N LEU A 125 11.28 -2.80 -8.46
CA LEU A 125 11.92 -2.01 -7.40
C LEU A 125 13.10 -2.76 -6.78
N ILE A 126 12.90 -4.01 -6.35
CA ILE A 126 13.95 -4.83 -5.73
C ILE A 126 15.13 -5.02 -6.69
N LYS A 127 14.89 -5.18 -8.00
CA LYS A 127 15.94 -5.24 -9.02
C LYS A 127 16.78 -3.95 -9.05
N TYR A 128 16.16 -2.78 -8.98
CA TYR A 128 16.88 -1.50 -8.93
C TYR A 128 17.65 -1.33 -7.62
N LEU A 129 17.04 -1.65 -6.47
CA LEU A 129 17.70 -1.54 -5.17
C LEU A 129 18.92 -2.46 -5.05
N LYS A 130 18.82 -3.70 -5.55
CA LYS A 130 19.98 -4.61 -5.62
C LYS A 130 21.10 -4.08 -6.52
N ARG A 131 20.77 -3.37 -7.60
CA ARG A 131 21.77 -2.73 -8.47
C ARG A 131 22.46 -1.57 -7.76
N ALA A 132 21.69 -0.70 -7.10
CA ALA A 132 22.22 0.43 -6.33
C ALA A 132 23.09 -0.04 -5.15
N GLN A 133 22.69 -1.11 -4.46
CA GLN A 133 23.48 -1.71 -3.39
C GLN A 133 24.86 -2.19 -3.87
N ARG A 134 24.96 -2.74 -5.09
CA ARG A 134 26.24 -3.17 -5.69
C ARG A 134 27.14 -1.99 -6.07
N SER A 135 26.58 -0.83 -6.41
CA SER A 135 27.36 0.40 -6.65
C SER A 135 27.65 1.20 -5.38
N GLY A 136 27.18 0.74 -4.21
CA GLY A 136 27.33 1.49 -2.95
C GLY A 136 26.46 2.74 -2.89
N GLU A 137 25.41 2.82 -3.71
CA GLU A 137 24.49 3.96 -3.77
C GLU A 137 23.34 3.82 -2.76
N LYS A 138 23.12 4.87 -1.98
CA LYS A 138 21.95 4.96 -1.09
C LYS A 138 20.69 5.29 -1.90
N SER A 139 19.59 4.63 -1.56
CA SER A 139 18.30 4.77 -2.23
C SER A 139 17.21 5.23 -1.27
N ILE A 140 16.27 6.04 -1.77
CA ILE A 140 15.09 6.46 -1.00
C ILE A 140 13.85 6.02 -1.76
N VAL A 141 12.95 5.31 -1.09
CA VAL A 141 11.70 4.79 -1.64
C VAL A 141 10.53 5.54 -1.03
N PHE A 142 9.73 6.17 -1.87
CA PHE A 142 8.52 6.88 -1.45
C PHE A 142 7.26 6.12 -1.87
N SER A 143 6.23 6.18 -1.04
CA SER A 143 4.89 5.68 -1.35
C SER A 143 3.85 6.56 -0.67
N GLN A 144 2.74 6.82 -1.36
CA GLN A 144 1.58 7.49 -0.77
C GLN A 144 0.85 6.58 0.24
N TRP A 145 1.03 5.26 0.16
CA TRP A 145 0.41 4.30 1.07
C TRP A 145 1.44 3.74 2.03
N THR A 146 1.30 4.05 3.32
CA THR A 146 2.16 3.48 4.38
C THR A 146 2.02 1.95 4.48
N ALA A 147 0.85 1.39 4.13
CA ALA A 147 0.65 -0.05 4.06
C ALA A 147 1.49 -0.70 2.96
N PHE A 148 1.76 0.01 1.85
CA PHE A 148 2.64 -0.52 0.80
C PHE A 148 4.10 -0.57 1.28
N LEU A 149 4.51 0.38 2.13
CA LEU A 149 5.83 0.30 2.76
C LEU A 149 5.96 -0.93 3.65
N ASP A 150 4.91 -1.31 4.42
CA ASP A 150 4.93 -2.58 5.18
C ASP A 150 5.16 -3.79 4.27
N LEU A 151 4.48 -3.83 3.11
CA LEU A 151 4.63 -4.91 2.14
C LEU A 151 6.04 -4.96 1.56
N LEU A 152 6.68 -3.81 1.35
CA LEU A 152 8.06 -3.74 0.87
C LEU A 152 9.07 -4.26 1.89
N GLU A 153 8.79 -4.19 3.19
CA GLU A 153 9.71 -4.72 4.20
C GLU A 153 9.93 -6.22 4.04
N ILE A 154 8.93 -6.97 3.59
CA ILE A 154 8.99 -8.43 3.41
C ILE A 154 10.13 -8.83 2.45
N PRO A 155 10.17 -8.37 1.18
CA PRO A 155 11.28 -8.66 0.29
C PRO A 155 12.58 -7.95 0.68
N LEU A 156 12.54 -6.77 1.31
CA LEU A 156 13.75 -6.06 1.75
C LEU A 156 14.51 -6.82 2.85
N ARG A 157 13.80 -7.44 3.79
CA ARG A 157 14.42 -8.28 4.86
C ARG A 157 15.25 -9.44 4.32
N LYS A 158 15.07 -9.84 3.05
CA LYS A 158 15.84 -10.91 2.38
C LYS A 158 17.26 -10.50 1.93
N GLY A 159 17.84 -9.45 2.52
CA GLY A 159 19.24 -9.07 2.28
C GLY A 159 19.51 -7.61 1.93
N ILE A 160 18.53 -6.72 2.09
CA ILE A 160 18.69 -5.28 1.89
C ILE A 160 18.44 -4.58 3.23
N GLY A 161 19.49 -4.01 3.82
CA GLY A 161 19.35 -3.20 5.02
C GLY A 161 18.57 -1.93 4.72
N PHE A 162 17.48 -1.73 5.46
CA PHE A 162 16.62 -0.56 5.29
C PHE A 162 16.29 0.12 6.62
N LEU A 163 15.89 1.38 6.52
CA LEU A 163 15.31 2.19 7.57
C LEU A 163 13.93 2.67 7.11
N ARG A 164 13.06 3.00 8.06
CA ARG A 164 11.72 3.50 7.76
C ARG A 164 11.51 4.86 8.38
N LEU A 165 11.03 5.80 7.58
CA LEU A 165 10.62 7.12 8.03
C LEU A 165 9.20 7.40 7.57
N ASP A 166 8.25 7.35 8.51
CA ASP A 166 6.86 7.71 8.26
C ASP A 166 6.29 8.62 9.37
N GLY A 167 5.01 8.99 9.22
CA GLY A 167 4.34 9.93 10.10
C GLY A 167 4.23 9.47 11.57
N LYS A 168 4.45 8.19 11.88
CA LYS A 168 4.34 7.66 13.24
C LYS A 168 5.55 7.99 14.12
N LEU A 169 6.68 8.39 13.53
CA LEU A 169 7.90 8.71 14.28
C LEU A 169 7.84 10.11 14.89
N SER A 170 8.27 10.21 16.15
CA SER A 170 8.51 11.49 16.82
C SER A 170 9.71 12.23 16.22
N GLN A 171 9.79 13.55 16.39
CA GLN A 171 10.89 14.37 15.86
C GLN A 171 12.28 13.86 16.28
N LYS A 172 12.43 13.47 17.56
CA LYS A 172 13.69 12.89 18.07
C LYS A 172 14.07 11.60 17.32
N LYS A 173 13.10 10.70 17.08
CA LYS A 173 13.33 9.45 16.34
C LYS A 173 13.65 9.70 14.86
N ARG A 174 13.03 10.70 14.23
CA ARG A 174 13.33 11.10 12.85
C ARG A 174 14.79 11.53 12.69
N GLY A 175 15.31 12.34 13.62
CA GLY A 175 16.71 12.75 13.62
C GLY A 175 17.68 11.57 13.71
N ILE A 176 17.36 10.57 14.56
CA ILE A 176 18.16 9.34 14.70
C ILE A 176 18.18 8.56 13.39
N VAL A 177 17.01 8.34 12.76
CA VAL A 177 16.92 7.59 11.50
C VAL A 177 17.67 8.29 10.37
N LEU A 178 17.60 9.62 10.28
CA LEU A 178 18.34 10.38 9.27
C LEU A 178 19.85 10.33 9.51
N LYS A 179 20.29 10.39 10.77
CA LYS A 179 21.70 10.25 11.14
C LYS A 179 22.21 8.85 10.79
N GLU A 180 21.48 7.81 11.19
CA GLU A 180 21.82 6.41 10.87
C GLU A 180 21.87 6.18 9.35
N PHE A 181 20.92 6.74 8.60
CA PHE A 181 20.94 6.65 7.14
C PHE A 181 22.13 7.38 6.52
N SER A 182 22.63 8.46 7.13
CA SER A 182 23.81 9.17 6.64
C SER A 182 25.11 8.40 6.94
N GLU A 183 25.23 7.83 8.13
CA GLU A 183 26.47 7.26 8.67
C GLU A 183 26.65 5.76 8.33
N SER A 184 25.57 4.99 8.20
CA SER A 184 25.65 3.54 7.96
C SER A 184 26.00 3.21 6.51
N SER A 185 26.84 2.18 6.32
CA SER A 185 27.09 1.51 5.03
C SER A 185 26.16 0.32 4.77
N ASP A 186 25.46 -0.16 5.80
CA ASP A 186 24.62 -1.37 5.72
C ASP A 186 23.15 -1.01 5.48
N LYS A 187 22.72 0.17 5.97
CA LYS A 187 21.36 0.71 5.78
C LYS A 187 21.27 1.53 4.49
N MET A 188 21.19 0.82 3.37
CA MET A 188 21.26 1.40 2.03
C MET A 188 19.92 1.96 1.51
N VAL A 189 18.80 1.60 2.15
CA VAL A 189 17.45 2.01 1.71
C VAL A 189 16.70 2.73 2.82
N ARG A 190 15.98 3.81 2.47
CA ARG A 190 15.07 4.53 3.37
C ARG A 190 13.68 4.70 2.77
#